data_AF-F2Z9R6-F1
#
_entry.id   AF-F2Z9R6-F1
#
_cell.length_a   1.000
_cell.length_b   1.000
_cell.length_c   1.000
_cell.angle_alpha   90.00
_cell.angle_beta   90.00
_cell.angle_gamma   90.00
#
_symmetry.space_group_name_H-M   'P 1'
#
loop_
_entity.id
_entity.type
_entity.pdbx_description
1 polymer ?
#
loop_
_entity_poly.entity_id
_entity_poly.type
_entity_poly.pdbx_seq_one_letter_code
_entity_poly.pdbx_strand_id
1 'polypeptide(L)'
;IGGDGTLLQASHFVDNSIPVLGVNSDPTQAKEVEECSEEFDASRSTGFLCAATVKNFEQIIDDILENHARPSEVSRMSVTLNSKQLSPYALNDVLIAHPCPATVSRFSFRTKKEEQSCSSLVHCRSSGLRVSTAAGSTAAMLSAGGFAMPILSKDLQYIVREPIAPRAYNSLMHGIVKPEELMEIAWYRKEGLIYIDGSHLVHSVQHGDIIELSCK
;
A
#
# COMPACT_ATOMS: atom_id res chain seq x y z
N ILE A 1 16.41 9.10 7.50
CA ILE A 1 17.39 8.08 7.91
C ILE A 1 16.65 7.09 8.80
N GLY A 2 16.65 5.82 8.45
CA GLY A 2 15.83 4.77 9.07
C GLY A 2 15.41 3.74 8.01
N GLY A 3 14.47 2.86 8.35
CA GLY A 3 13.92 1.90 7.38
C GLY A 3 12.82 2.49 6.50
N ASP A 4 12.14 1.62 5.75
CA ASP A 4 11.03 2.01 4.86
C ASP A 4 9.90 2.72 5.62
N GLY A 5 9.57 2.27 6.84
CA GLY A 5 8.56 2.91 7.69
C GLY A 5 8.86 4.39 7.99
N THR A 6 10.14 4.72 8.20
CA THR A 6 10.57 6.11 8.43
C THR A 6 10.41 6.95 7.16
N LEU A 7 10.74 6.40 5.99
CA LEU A 7 10.55 7.08 4.72
C LEU A 7 9.07 7.31 4.41
N LEU A 8 8.22 6.31 4.64
CA LEU A 8 6.76 6.43 4.46
C LEU A 8 6.20 7.56 5.31
N GLN A 9 6.53 7.57 6.60
CA GLN A 9 6.09 8.62 7.51
C GLN A 9 6.59 10.00 7.09
N ALA A 10 7.85 10.12 6.67
CA ALA A 10 8.39 11.39 6.17
C ALA A 10 7.67 11.86 4.88
N SER A 11 7.35 10.93 3.97
CA SER A 11 6.69 11.21 2.70
C SER A 11 5.29 11.83 2.84
N HIS A 12 4.66 11.69 4.01
CA HIS A 12 3.36 12.28 4.35
C HIS A 12 3.42 13.77 4.67
N PHE A 13 4.60 14.30 4.99
CA PHE A 13 4.80 15.72 5.34
C PHE A 13 5.33 16.57 4.18
N VAL A 14 5.54 15.97 3.02
CA VAL A 14 6.04 16.64 1.82
C VAL A 14 5.08 16.44 0.66
N ASP A 15 5.01 17.44 -0.22
CA ASP A 15 4.25 17.37 -1.46
C ASP A 15 5.08 16.75 -2.60
N ASN A 16 4.51 16.73 -3.81
CA ASN A 16 5.15 16.16 -5.00
C ASN A 16 6.28 17.03 -5.59
N SER A 17 6.52 18.22 -5.06
CA SER A 17 7.61 19.11 -5.52
C SER A 17 8.94 18.82 -4.83
N ILE A 18 8.92 18.10 -3.70
CA ILE A 18 10.10 17.83 -2.87
C ILE A 18 10.50 16.35 -2.97
N PRO A 19 11.66 16.04 -3.56
CA PRO A 19 12.20 14.68 -3.55
C PRO A 19 12.53 14.19 -2.13
N VAL A 20 12.35 12.89 -1.89
CA VAL A 20 12.69 12.25 -0.61
C VAL A 20 13.78 11.21 -0.83
N LEU A 21 14.88 11.32 -0.08
CA LEU A 21 15.95 10.32 -0.06
C LEU A 21 15.83 9.43 1.19
N GLY A 22 15.57 8.15 0.97
CA GLY A 22 15.64 7.13 2.01
C GLY A 22 17.06 6.62 2.22
N VAL A 23 17.50 6.59 3.48
CA VAL A 23 18.80 6.05 3.88
C VAL A 23 18.57 4.97 4.93
N ASN A 24 18.73 3.71 4.53
CA ASN A 24 18.63 2.55 5.40
C ASN A 24 19.85 2.49 6.32
N SER A 25 19.67 2.90 7.56
CA SER A 25 20.74 2.97 8.56
C SER A 25 21.13 1.61 9.13
N ASP A 26 20.28 0.59 9.01
CA ASP A 26 20.51 -0.74 9.56
C ASP A 26 19.96 -1.83 8.62
N PRO A 27 20.62 -2.06 7.46
CA PRO A 27 20.18 -3.06 6.51
C PRO A 27 20.43 -4.47 7.03
N THR A 28 19.48 -5.39 6.76
CA THR A 28 19.61 -6.80 7.11
C THR A 28 20.93 -7.40 6.62
N GLN A 29 21.69 -8.01 7.52
CA GLN A 29 22.95 -8.69 7.18
C GLN A 29 22.70 -10.19 7.04
N ALA A 30 22.85 -10.72 5.81
CA ALA A 30 22.56 -12.13 5.53
C ALA A 30 23.33 -13.11 6.43
N LYS A 31 24.59 -12.80 6.77
CA LYS A 31 25.41 -13.61 7.67
C LYS A 31 24.88 -13.66 9.10
N GLU A 32 24.45 -12.52 9.64
CA GLU A 32 23.87 -12.45 10.99
C GLU A 32 22.57 -13.26 11.06
N VAL A 33 21.74 -13.20 10.00
CA VAL A 33 20.54 -14.02 9.90
C VAL A 33 20.87 -15.51 9.87
N GLU A 34 21.86 -15.92 9.07
CA GLU A 34 22.29 -17.32 8.99
C GLU A 34 22.82 -17.84 10.34
N GLU A 35 23.63 -17.05 11.04
CA GLU A 35 24.27 -17.45 12.29
C GLU A 35 23.34 -17.40 13.52
N CYS A 36 22.38 -16.47 13.56
CA CYS A 36 21.61 -16.17 14.77
C CYS A 36 20.11 -16.51 14.71
N SER A 37 19.59 -16.96 13.56
CA SER A 37 18.14 -17.18 13.35
C SER A 37 17.44 -18.11 14.36
N GLU A 38 18.17 -19.05 14.97
CA GLU A 38 17.61 -19.96 15.98
C GLU A 38 17.51 -19.33 17.38
N GLU A 39 18.30 -18.29 17.67
CA GLU A 39 18.32 -17.62 18.97
C GLU A 39 17.34 -16.44 19.01
N PHE A 40 17.27 -15.66 17.93
CA PHE A 40 16.37 -14.51 17.81
C PHE A 40 16.14 -14.11 16.35
N ASP A 41 15.14 -13.25 16.12
CA ASP A 41 14.91 -12.63 14.81
C ASP A 41 16.01 -11.60 14.51
N ALA A 42 17.01 -12.05 13.74
CA ALA A 42 18.13 -11.24 13.27
C ALA A 42 17.80 -10.42 12.00
N SER A 43 16.57 -10.49 11.47
CA SER A 43 16.17 -9.65 10.36
C SER A 43 16.07 -8.17 10.80
N ARG A 44 16.56 -7.27 9.94
CA ARG A 44 16.49 -5.82 10.13
C ARG A 44 15.66 -5.20 9.00
N SER A 45 15.98 -3.97 8.58
CA SER A 45 15.29 -3.32 7.47
C SER A 45 15.81 -3.84 6.13
N THR A 46 14.90 -4.31 5.27
CA THR A 46 15.22 -4.59 3.86
C THR A 46 15.47 -3.30 3.07
N GLY A 47 14.76 -2.23 3.40
CA GLY A 47 14.97 -0.90 2.81
C GLY A 47 14.56 -0.83 1.33
N PHE A 48 13.44 -1.44 0.93
CA PHE A 48 13.00 -1.48 -0.46
C PHE A 48 12.76 -0.09 -1.07
N LEU A 49 12.41 0.91 -0.24
CA LEU A 49 12.21 2.29 -0.67
C LEU A 49 13.44 3.18 -0.44
N CYS A 50 14.48 2.65 0.21
CA CYS A 50 15.70 3.40 0.51
C CYS A 50 16.70 3.27 -0.64
N ALA A 51 17.07 4.40 -1.25
CA ALA A 51 18.08 4.44 -2.30
C ALA A 51 19.52 4.31 -1.77
N ALA A 52 19.72 4.61 -0.48
CA ALA A 52 21.02 4.57 0.17
C ALA A 52 21.01 3.70 1.43
N THR A 53 22.21 3.28 1.82
CA THR A 53 22.53 2.58 3.07
C THR A 53 23.73 3.27 3.72
N VAL A 54 24.11 2.85 4.93
CA VAL A 54 25.36 3.30 5.58
C VAL A 54 26.62 3.11 4.72
N LYS A 55 26.59 2.22 3.71
CA LYS A 55 27.76 1.90 2.88
C LYS A 55 27.94 2.83 1.69
N ASN A 56 26.87 3.43 1.17
CA ASN A 56 26.89 4.22 -0.07
C ASN A 56 26.25 5.61 0.08
N PHE A 57 25.87 6.00 1.29
CA PHE A 57 25.23 7.29 1.55
C PHE A 57 26.06 8.48 1.06
N GLU A 58 27.38 8.49 1.34
CA GLU A 58 28.29 9.57 0.92
C GLU A 58 28.25 9.76 -0.60
N GLN A 59 28.50 8.69 -1.36
CA GLN A 59 28.45 8.71 -2.82
C GLN A 59 27.11 9.23 -3.37
N ILE A 60 25.98 8.78 -2.79
CA ILE A 60 24.65 9.19 -3.26
C ILE A 60 24.42 10.68 -3.01
N ILE A 61 24.90 11.23 -1.90
CA ILE A 61 24.81 12.66 -1.62
C ILE A 61 25.66 13.46 -2.61
N ASP A 62 26.89 13.03 -2.87
CA ASP A 62 27.77 13.67 -3.86
C ASP A 62 27.12 13.67 -5.24
N ASP A 63 26.57 12.53 -5.68
CA ASP A 63 25.86 12.42 -6.96
C ASP A 63 24.65 13.38 -7.05
N ILE A 64 23.95 13.62 -5.94
CA ILE A 64 22.82 14.57 -5.89
C ILE A 64 23.34 16.01 -5.99
N LEU A 65 24.38 16.37 -5.22
CA LEU A 65 24.95 17.71 -5.20
C LEU A 65 25.59 18.09 -6.54
N GLU A 66 26.19 17.13 -7.23
CA GLU A 66 26.81 17.28 -8.55
C GLU A 66 25.81 17.18 -9.72
N ASN A 67 24.51 16.95 -9.44
CA ASN A 67 23.45 16.72 -10.44
C ASN A 67 23.65 15.48 -11.34
N HIS A 68 24.37 14.47 -10.84
CA HIS A 68 24.52 13.16 -11.48
C HIS A 68 23.34 12.22 -11.18
N ALA A 69 22.64 12.42 -10.05
CA ALA A 69 21.45 11.66 -9.69
C ALA A 69 20.15 12.47 -9.91
N ARG A 70 19.08 11.79 -10.33
CA ARG A 70 17.73 12.37 -10.46
C ARG A 70 16.70 11.54 -9.70
N PRO A 71 15.69 12.18 -9.09
CA PRO A 71 14.62 11.45 -8.42
C PRO A 71 13.72 10.72 -9.43
N SER A 72 13.15 9.62 -8.97
CA SER A 72 12.12 8.88 -9.70
C SER A 72 10.74 9.28 -9.20
N GLU A 73 9.79 9.48 -10.11
CA GLU A 73 8.39 9.71 -9.77
C GLU A 73 7.70 8.36 -9.50
N VAL A 74 7.26 8.16 -8.27
CA VAL A 74 6.52 6.97 -7.86
C VAL A 74 5.05 7.31 -7.62
N SER A 75 4.17 6.41 -8.06
CA SER A 75 2.72 6.57 -7.96
C SER A 75 2.26 6.54 -6.51
N ARG A 76 1.26 7.37 -6.17
CA ARG A 76 0.53 7.25 -4.89
C ARG A 76 -0.90 6.81 -5.15
N MET A 77 -1.61 6.42 -4.11
CA MET A 77 -3.03 6.07 -4.18
C MET A 77 -3.86 7.13 -3.46
N SER A 78 -4.80 7.71 -4.20
CA SER A 78 -5.82 8.59 -3.64
C SER A 78 -6.94 7.76 -3.01
N VAL A 79 -7.44 8.22 -1.86
CA VAL A 79 -8.59 7.65 -1.17
C VAL A 79 -9.63 8.73 -0.99
N THR A 80 -10.86 8.47 -1.42
CA THR A 80 -12.01 9.36 -1.22
C THR A 80 -13.05 8.64 -0.39
N LEU A 81 -13.55 9.27 0.66
CA LEU A 81 -14.64 8.76 1.50
C LEU A 81 -15.84 9.69 1.37
N ASN A 82 -16.97 9.19 0.86
CA ASN A 82 -18.19 9.98 0.64
C ASN A 82 -17.92 11.31 -0.08
N SER A 83 -17.19 11.24 -1.21
CA SER A 83 -16.76 12.41 -2.00
C SER A 83 -15.79 13.37 -1.32
N LYS A 84 -15.33 13.07 -0.10
CA LYS A 84 -14.26 13.81 0.59
C LYS A 84 -12.93 13.10 0.41
N GLN A 85 -11.99 13.75 -0.27
CA GLN A 85 -10.64 13.23 -0.41
C GLN A 85 -9.93 13.17 0.94
N LEU A 86 -9.32 12.03 1.24
CA LEU A 86 -8.49 11.80 2.41
C LEU A 86 -7.04 12.14 2.06
N SER A 87 -6.37 12.81 2.98
CA SER A 87 -4.98 13.23 2.84
C SER A 87 -4.16 12.74 4.03
N PRO A 88 -2.87 12.41 3.85
CA PRO A 88 -2.13 12.30 2.59
C PRO A 88 -2.55 11.12 1.70
N TYR A 89 -2.05 11.10 0.45
CA TYR A 89 -2.15 9.93 -0.43
C TYR A 89 -1.25 8.80 0.07
N ALA A 90 -1.73 7.56 -0.08
CA ALA A 90 -0.99 6.37 0.33
C ALA A 90 0.20 6.13 -0.60
N LEU A 91 1.39 5.91 -0.03
CA LEU A 91 2.58 5.53 -0.78
C LEU A 91 2.71 4.00 -0.90
N ASN A 92 2.27 3.23 0.09
CA ASN A 92 2.30 1.77 0.10
C ASN A 92 0.94 1.16 -0.19
N ASP A 93 0.08 1.10 0.82
CA ASP A 93 -1.17 0.34 0.77
C ASP A 93 -2.26 0.95 1.64
N VAL A 94 -3.49 0.63 1.28
CA VAL A 94 -4.71 0.93 2.02
C VAL A 94 -5.36 -0.38 2.40
N LEU A 95 -5.62 -0.55 3.70
CA LEU A 95 -6.39 -1.66 4.23
C LEU A 95 -7.73 -1.14 4.72
N ILE A 96 -8.81 -1.72 4.19
CA ILE A 96 -10.18 -1.45 4.64
C ILE A 96 -10.68 -2.70 5.36
N ALA A 97 -10.91 -2.58 6.66
CA ALA A 97 -11.24 -3.72 7.50
C ALA A 97 -12.08 -3.31 8.71
N HIS A 98 -12.71 -4.30 9.33
CA HIS A 98 -13.27 -4.14 10.66
C HIS A 98 -12.13 -3.96 11.70
N PRO A 99 -12.26 -3.05 12.68
CA PRO A 99 -11.21 -2.79 13.69
C PRO A 99 -10.85 -4.03 14.53
N CYS A 100 -11.84 -4.85 14.84
CA CYS A 100 -11.66 -6.13 15.55
C CYS A 100 -11.38 -7.25 14.53
N PRO A 101 -10.20 -7.90 14.55
CA PRO A 101 -9.84 -8.98 13.63
C PRO A 101 -10.75 -10.22 13.75
N ALA A 102 -11.38 -10.42 14.90
CA ALA A 102 -12.32 -11.52 15.13
C ALA A 102 -13.71 -11.27 14.53
N THR A 103 -13.93 -10.12 13.89
CA THR A 103 -15.23 -9.75 13.29
C THR A 103 -15.11 -9.60 11.78
N VAL A 104 -16.11 -10.14 11.08
CA VAL A 104 -16.16 -10.15 9.62
C VAL A 104 -16.40 -8.74 9.04
N SER A 105 -15.52 -8.35 8.12
CA SER A 105 -15.73 -7.21 7.22
C SER A 105 -16.77 -7.57 6.16
N ARG A 106 -17.69 -6.66 5.87
CA ARG A 106 -18.71 -6.86 4.82
C ARG A 106 -18.75 -5.62 3.93
N PHE A 107 -18.45 -5.81 2.66
CA PHE A 107 -18.40 -4.75 1.66
C PHE A 107 -18.74 -5.31 0.28
N SER A 108 -18.94 -4.43 -0.69
CA SER A 108 -18.88 -4.78 -2.09
C SER A 108 -17.95 -3.85 -2.83
N PHE A 109 -17.40 -4.29 -3.93
CA PHE A 109 -16.57 -3.43 -4.77
C PHE A 109 -16.79 -3.71 -6.25
N ARG A 110 -16.40 -2.72 -7.06
CA ARG A 110 -16.32 -2.81 -8.51
C ARG A 110 -15.27 -1.82 -9.01
N THR A 111 -14.72 -2.11 -10.17
CA THR A 111 -13.90 -1.17 -10.94
C THR A 111 -14.77 -0.47 -11.98
N LYS A 112 -14.58 0.84 -12.11
CA LYS A 112 -15.25 1.69 -13.09
C LYS A 112 -14.21 2.34 -13.97
N LYS A 113 -14.58 2.59 -15.22
CA LYS A 113 -13.81 3.40 -16.19
C LYS A 113 -14.79 4.40 -16.77
N GLU A 114 -14.41 5.68 -16.85
CA GLU A 114 -15.34 6.80 -17.14
C GLU A 114 -16.22 6.58 -18.39
N GLU A 115 -15.70 5.89 -19.40
CA GLU A 115 -16.35 5.72 -20.71
C GLU A 115 -16.82 4.28 -21.01
N GLN A 116 -16.72 3.35 -20.06
CA GLN A 116 -17.02 1.92 -20.28
C GLN A 116 -17.95 1.34 -19.21
N SER A 117 -18.56 0.19 -19.53
CA SER A 117 -19.37 -0.57 -18.58
C SER A 117 -18.54 -0.94 -17.34
N CYS A 118 -19.07 -0.66 -16.14
CA CYS A 118 -18.45 -1.07 -14.89
C CYS A 118 -18.26 -2.60 -14.83
N SER A 119 -17.23 -3.06 -14.14
CA SER A 119 -17.13 -4.48 -13.82
C SER A 119 -18.27 -4.94 -12.91
N SER A 120 -18.51 -6.25 -12.91
CA SER A 120 -19.54 -6.87 -12.07
C SER A 120 -19.32 -6.53 -10.61
N LEU A 121 -20.40 -6.14 -9.92
CA LEU A 121 -20.35 -5.87 -8.48
C LEU A 121 -20.03 -7.16 -7.72
N VAL A 122 -18.95 -7.14 -6.94
CA VAL A 122 -18.52 -8.28 -6.13
C VAL A 122 -18.90 -8.02 -4.68
N HIS A 123 -19.66 -8.94 -4.07
CA HIS A 123 -20.00 -8.87 -2.65
C HIS A 123 -19.06 -9.76 -1.83
N CYS A 124 -18.45 -9.19 -0.79
CA CYS A 124 -17.45 -9.87 0.01
C CYS A 124 -17.80 -9.89 1.50
N ARG A 125 -17.46 -11.02 2.12
CA ARG A 125 -17.33 -11.20 3.55
C ARG A 125 -15.93 -11.73 3.79
N SER A 126 -15.10 -11.01 4.53
CA SER A 126 -13.66 -11.32 4.60
C SER A 126 -13.03 -10.68 5.84
N SER A 127 -11.71 -10.82 6.05
CA SER A 127 -11.00 -10.06 7.08
C SER A 127 -10.68 -8.62 6.64
N GLY A 128 -10.82 -8.32 5.34
CA GLY A 128 -10.72 -6.97 4.79
C GLY A 128 -10.40 -6.96 3.29
N LEU A 129 -10.20 -5.76 2.76
CA LEU A 129 -9.69 -5.50 1.42
C LEU A 129 -8.40 -4.70 1.53
N ARG A 130 -7.32 -5.19 0.91
CA ARG A 130 -6.06 -4.45 0.79
C ARG A 130 -5.89 -4.02 -0.65
N VAL A 131 -5.51 -2.77 -0.86
CA VAL A 131 -5.12 -2.21 -2.16
C VAL A 131 -3.74 -1.59 -2.02
N SER A 132 -2.83 -1.85 -2.95
CA SER A 132 -1.43 -1.45 -2.88
C SER A 132 -1.00 -0.75 -4.16
N THR A 133 -0.16 0.27 -4.01
CA THR A 133 0.64 0.85 -5.09
C THR A 133 1.77 -0.10 -5.49
N ALA A 134 2.53 0.29 -6.51
CA ALA A 134 3.77 -0.39 -6.88
C ALA A 134 4.82 -0.37 -5.76
N ALA A 135 4.98 0.75 -5.06
CA ALA A 135 5.91 0.89 -3.95
C ALA A 135 5.56 -0.01 -2.76
N GLY A 136 4.26 -0.19 -2.46
CA GLY A 136 3.81 -1.10 -1.41
C GLY A 136 3.78 -2.58 -1.80
N SER A 137 4.01 -2.90 -3.08
CA SER A 137 3.79 -4.25 -3.61
C SER A 137 4.74 -5.31 -3.04
N THR A 138 5.91 -4.91 -2.57
CA THR A 138 6.92 -5.77 -1.92
C THR A 138 6.73 -5.90 -0.41
N ALA A 139 5.80 -5.12 0.17
CA ALA A 139 5.52 -5.08 1.60
C ALA A 139 4.36 -6.02 1.97
N ALA A 140 3.39 -5.55 2.75
CA ALA A 140 2.26 -6.35 3.22
C ALA A 140 1.39 -6.95 2.10
N MET A 141 1.47 -6.40 0.89
CA MET A 141 0.81 -6.97 -0.30
C MET A 141 1.46 -8.28 -0.73
N LEU A 142 2.80 -8.33 -0.82
CA LEU A 142 3.53 -9.56 -1.16
C LEU A 142 3.25 -10.66 -0.14
N SER A 143 3.30 -10.33 1.15
CA SER A 143 3.01 -11.28 2.23
C SER A 143 1.58 -11.79 2.21
N ALA A 144 0.63 -11.04 1.65
CA ALA A 144 -0.76 -11.45 1.54
C ALA A 144 -1.03 -12.40 0.35
N GLY A 145 -0.02 -12.69 -0.48
CA GLY A 145 -0.17 -13.49 -1.70
C GLY A 145 -0.31 -12.65 -2.97
N GLY A 146 -0.09 -11.33 -2.89
CA GLY A 146 0.10 -10.47 -4.06
C GLY A 146 1.44 -10.72 -4.75
N PHE A 147 1.75 -9.92 -5.76
CA PHE A 147 3.03 -9.96 -6.48
C PHE A 147 3.73 -8.59 -6.45
N ALA A 148 5.07 -8.62 -6.56
CA ALA A 148 5.88 -7.42 -6.68
C ALA A 148 5.66 -6.76 -8.04
N MET A 149 5.45 -5.45 -8.05
CA MET A 149 5.24 -4.65 -9.25
C MET A 149 6.50 -3.81 -9.56
N PRO A 150 6.75 -3.47 -10.84
CA PRO A 150 7.78 -2.48 -11.18
C PRO A 150 7.51 -1.17 -10.44
N ILE A 151 8.51 -0.61 -9.76
CA ILE A 151 8.35 0.56 -8.86
C ILE A 151 7.71 1.78 -9.53
N LEU A 152 7.90 1.94 -10.84
CA LEU A 152 7.34 3.04 -11.65
C LEU A 152 5.95 2.73 -12.24
N SER A 153 5.38 1.57 -11.92
CA SER A 153 4.04 1.21 -12.37
C SER A 153 2.99 2.15 -11.75
N LYS A 154 1.98 2.50 -12.54
CA LYS A 154 0.80 3.26 -12.11
C LYS A 154 -0.40 2.35 -11.82
N ASP A 155 -0.23 1.05 -12.02
CA ASP A 155 -1.24 0.07 -11.66
C ASP A 155 -1.33 -0.05 -10.14
N LEU A 156 -2.55 -0.21 -9.62
CA LEU A 156 -2.78 -0.67 -8.26
C LEU A 156 -3.09 -2.16 -8.28
N GLN A 157 -2.72 -2.87 -7.22
CA GLN A 157 -3.08 -4.26 -7.01
C GLN A 157 -4.00 -4.36 -5.81
N TYR A 158 -5.03 -5.19 -5.87
CA TYR A 158 -5.92 -5.42 -4.73
C TYR A 158 -6.04 -6.90 -4.37
N ILE A 159 -6.24 -7.18 -3.08
CA ILE A 159 -6.52 -8.52 -2.58
C ILE A 159 -7.58 -8.47 -1.47
N VAL A 160 -8.60 -9.30 -1.60
CA VAL A 160 -9.58 -9.60 -0.55
C VAL A 160 -8.94 -10.61 0.39
N ARG A 161 -8.76 -10.22 1.65
CA ARG A 161 -8.09 -11.05 2.67
C ARG A 161 -9.05 -12.08 3.25
N GLU A 162 -8.71 -13.37 3.14
CA GLU A 162 -9.44 -14.49 3.75
C GLU A 162 -10.97 -14.48 3.44
N PRO A 163 -11.37 -14.50 2.16
CA PRO A 163 -12.77 -14.41 1.79
C PRO A 163 -13.56 -15.64 2.26
N ILE A 164 -14.73 -15.40 2.87
CA ILE A 164 -15.64 -16.43 3.35
C ILE A 164 -16.52 -16.91 2.18
N ALA A 165 -16.44 -18.20 1.88
CA ALA A 165 -17.22 -18.87 0.83
C ALA A 165 -17.18 -18.12 -0.53
N PRO A 166 -15.99 -17.97 -1.15
CA PRO A 166 -15.80 -17.13 -2.33
C PRO A 166 -16.51 -17.67 -3.60
N ARG A 167 -17.07 -18.89 -3.53
CA ARG A 167 -17.94 -19.60 -4.49
C ARG A 167 -17.85 -19.13 -5.96
N ALA A 168 -18.53 -18.05 -6.33
CA ALA A 168 -18.65 -17.59 -7.72
C ALA A 168 -17.57 -16.59 -8.18
N TYR A 169 -16.72 -16.10 -7.27
CA TYR A 169 -15.82 -14.97 -7.51
C TYR A 169 -14.38 -15.22 -7.08
N ASN A 170 -13.93 -16.48 -6.97
CA ASN A 170 -12.56 -16.81 -6.56
C ASN A 170 -11.50 -16.05 -7.38
N SER A 171 -11.69 -15.95 -8.69
CA SER A 171 -10.78 -15.23 -9.60
C SER A 171 -10.81 -13.72 -9.44
N LEU A 172 -11.81 -13.15 -8.74
CA LEU A 172 -11.96 -11.71 -8.51
C LEU A 172 -11.47 -11.28 -7.12
N MET A 173 -11.03 -12.22 -6.27
CA MET A 173 -10.50 -11.91 -4.94
C MET A 173 -9.13 -11.24 -5.01
N HIS A 174 -8.48 -11.27 -6.17
CA HIS A 174 -7.21 -10.61 -6.45
C HIS A 174 -7.30 -10.01 -7.85
N GLY A 175 -6.85 -8.78 -8.02
CA GLY A 175 -6.81 -8.15 -9.33
C GLY A 175 -5.95 -6.90 -9.37
N ILE A 176 -6.02 -6.24 -10.52
CA ILE A 176 -5.30 -5.00 -10.82
C ILE A 176 -6.36 -3.92 -11.11
N VAL A 177 -6.11 -2.70 -10.62
CA VAL A 177 -6.85 -1.49 -11.01
C VAL A 177 -5.92 -0.67 -11.87
N LYS A 178 -6.34 -0.38 -13.11
CA LYS A 178 -5.54 0.40 -14.06
C LYS A 178 -5.56 1.90 -13.72
N PRO A 179 -4.59 2.69 -14.20
CA PRO A 179 -4.49 4.11 -13.84
C PRO A 179 -5.73 4.93 -14.21
N GLU A 180 -6.43 4.53 -15.27
CA GLU A 180 -7.68 5.14 -15.73
C GLU A 180 -8.95 4.56 -15.08
N GLU A 181 -8.80 3.64 -14.14
CA GLU A 181 -9.90 3.01 -13.42
C GLU A 181 -10.04 3.56 -12.00
N LEU A 182 -11.29 3.55 -11.54
CA LEU A 182 -11.67 3.88 -10.17
C LEU A 182 -12.23 2.63 -9.50
N MET A 183 -11.66 2.24 -8.36
CA MET A 183 -12.23 1.17 -7.54
C MET A 183 -13.21 1.78 -6.54
N GLU A 184 -14.50 1.50 -6.71
CA GLU A 184 -15.55 1.91 -5.79
C GLU A 184 -15.87 0.77 -4.83
N ILE A 185 -15.95 1.08 -3.53
CA ILE A 185 -16.19 0.13 -2.45
C ILE A 185 -17.33 0.66 -1.57
N ALA A 186 -18.37 -0.14 -1.36
CA ALA A 186 -19.47 0.17 -0.46
C ALA A 186 -19.35 -0.65 0.84
N TRP A 187 -19.37 0.02 1.99
CA TRP A 187 -19.22 -0.61 3.30
C TRP A 187 -20.57 -0.95 3.94
N TYR A 188 -20.69 -2.15 4.53
CA TYR A 188 -21.97 -2.65 5.05
C TYR A 188 -21.98 -2.99 6.54
N ARG A 189 -20.91 -2.70 7.30
CA ARG A 189 -20.89 -2.89 8.76
C ARG A 189 -21.06 -1.57 9.48
N LYS A 190 -21.53 -1.61 10.73
CA LYS A 190 -21.70 -0.40 11.57
C LYS A 190 -20.37 0.34 11.78
N GLU A 191 -19.30 -0.42 11.91
CA GLU A 191 -17.94 0.07 12.15
C GLU A 191 -17.00 -0.55 11.13
N GLY A 192 -16.05 0.24 10.66
CA GLY A 192 -14.92 -0.16 9.85
C GLY A 192 -13.85 0.94 9.90
N LEU A 193 -12.63 0.60 9.49
CA LEU A 193 -11.50 1.50 9.44
C LEU A 193 -10.80 1.39 8.08
N ILE A 194 -10.36 2.54 7.57
CA ILE A 194 -9.41 2.68 6.47
C ILE A 194 -8.06 2.98 7.11
N TYR A 195 -7.10 2.10 6.90
CA TYR A 195 -5.71 2.28 7.30
C TYR A 195 -4.90 2.69 6.08
N ILE A 196 -4.16 3.79 6.17
CA ILE A 196 -3.32 4.32 5.10
C ILE A 196 -1.85 4.19 5.52
N ASP A 197 -1.05 3.46 4.75
CA ASP A 197 0.38 3.22 5.00
C ASP A 197 0.69 2.70 6.42
N GLY A 198 -0.16 1.82 6.94
CA GLY A 198 -0.02 1.22 8.26
C GLY A 198 -1.01 1.77 9.30
N SER A 199 -0.61 1.77 10.57
CA SER A 199 -1.51 2.00 11.70
C SER A 199 -1.63 3.46 12.15
N HIS A 200 -0.80 4.37 11.62
CA HIS A 200 -0.72 5.75 12.10
C HIS A 200 -1.79 6.66 11.52
N LEU A 201 -2.22 6.41 10.28
CA LEU A 201 -3.25 7.20 9.60
C LEU A 201 -4.50 6.35 9.40
N VAL A 202 -5.54 6.69 10.15
CA VAL A 202 -6.75 5.88 10.24
C VAL A 202 -7.99 6.75 10.09
N HIS A 203 -8.92 6.31 9.25
CA HIS A 203 -10.22 6.95 9.07
C HIS A 203 -11.34 5.96 9.35
N SER A 204 -12.36 6.40 10.09
CA SER A 204 -13.54 5.57 10.36
C SER A 204 -14.49 5.54 9.17
N VAL A 205 -15.08 4.37 8.94
CA VAL A 205 -16.17 4.17 7.99
C VAL A 205 -17.36 3.48 8.66
N GLN A 206 -18.55 3.85 8.23
CA GLN A 206 -19.82 3.39 8.76
C GLN A 206 -20.68 2.76 7.66
N HIS A 207 -21.76 2.12 8.08
CA HIS A 207 -22.67 1.45 7.17
C HIS A 207 -23.22 2.45 6.14
N GLY A 208 -23.09 2.11 4.86
CA GLY A 208 -23.55 2.95 3.75
C GLY A 208 -22.47 3.88 3.17
N ASP A 209 -21.30 3.99 3.82
CA ASP A 209 -20.21 4.77 3.29
C ASP A 209 -19.66 4.19 1.98
N ILE A 210 -19.29 5.09 1.08
CA ILE A 210 -18.65 4.80 -0.20
C ILE A 210 -17.21 5.26 -0.15
N ILE A 211 -16.31 4.35 -0.48
CA ILE A 211 -14.86 4.56 -0.55
C ILE A 211 -14.44 4.41 -2.00
N GLU A 212 -13.66 5.34 -2.51
CA GLU A 212 -13.15 5.31 -3.87
C GLU A 212 -11.62 5.37 -3.85
N LEU A 213 -10.99 4.50 -4.64
CA LEU A 213 -9.53 4.38 -4.74
C LEU A 213 -9.10 4.53 -6.20
N SER A 214 -8.07 5.35 -6.43
CA SER A 214 -7.45 5.53 -7.75
C SER A 214 -5.96 5.83 -7.64
N CYS A 215 -5.22 5.56 -8.72
CA CYS A 215 -3.83 6.00 -8.81
C CYS A 215 -3.75 7.54 -8.93
N LYS A 216 -2.71 8.14 -8.35
CA LYS A 216 -2.37 9.56 -8.46
C LYS A 216 -0.91 9.77 -8.81
#